data_AF-A0A8S0G2H7-F1
#
_entry.id   AF-A0A8S0G2H7-F1
#
_cell.length_a   1.000
_cell.length_b   1.000
_cell.length_c   1.000
_cell.angle_alpha   90.00
_cell.angle_beta   90.00
_cell.angle_gamma   90.00
#
_symmetry.space_group_name_H-M   'P 1'
#
loop_
_entity.id
_entity.type
_entity.pdbx_description
1 polymer ?
#
loop_
_entity_poly.entity_id
_entity_poly.type
_entity_poly.pdbx_seq_one_letter_code
_entity_poly.pdbx_strand_id
1 'polypeptide(L)'
;MKAGYDFKLGDAGYVTPYGSVSGLFQSGDDYQLSNNMKVDGQSYDSMRYELGVDAGYTFTYSEDQALTPYFKLAYVYDDSNNDNDVNGDSIDNGTEGSAVRVGLGTQFSFTKNFSAYTDANYLGGGDVDQDWSANVGVKYTW
;
A
#
# COMPACT_ATOMS: atom_id res chain seq x y z
N MET A 1 8.38 -6.50 -3.21
CA MET A 1 9.59 -5.73 -3.58
C MET A 1 9.18 -4.29 -3.93
N LYS A 2 9.97 -3.28 -3.53
CA LYS A 2 9.74 -1.86 -3.85
C LYS A 2 11.07 -1.23 -4.25
N ALA A 3 11.07 -0.41 -5.30
CA ALA A 3 12.20 0.36 -5.78
C ALA A 3 11.74 1.79 -6.08
N GLY A 4 12.57 2.79 -5.80
CA GLY A 4 12.27 4.19 -6.05
C GLY A 4 13.52 5.05 -6.03
N TYR A 5 13.38 6.30 -6.45
CA TYR A 5 14.49 7.24 -6.50
C TYR A 5 14.11 8.57 -5.86
N ASP A 6 14.90 9.06 -4.92
CA ASP A 6 14.66 10.31 -4.21
C ASP A 6 15.22 11.50 -4.99
N PHE A 7 14.35 12.34 -5.56
CA PHE A 7 14.72 13.60 -6.18
C PHE A 7 14.58 14.73 -5.16
N LYS A 8 15.70 15.37 -4.81
CA LYS A 8 15.69 16.55 -3.95
C LYS A 8 15.19 17.77 -4.72
N LEU A 9 14.18 18.44 -4.17
CA LEU A 9 13.66 19.72 -4.65
C LEU A 9 14.15 20.84 -3.73
N GLY A 10 15.26 21.47 -4.11
CA GLY A 10 15.93 22.48 -3.29
C GLY A 10 16.55 21.88 -2.02
N ASP A 11 16.58 22.66 -0.94
CA ASP A 11 17.23 22.27 0.31
C ASP A 11 16.34 21.42 1.24
N ALA A 12 15.03 21.43 1.04
CA ALA A 12 14.06 20.91 2.01
C ALA A 12 12.92 20.05 1.41
N GLY A 13 12.72 20.11 0.09
CA GLY A 13 11.70 19.34 -0.60
C GLY A 13 12.24 18.03 -1.19
N TYR A 14 11.36 17.06 -1.38
CA TYR A 14 11.67 15.83 -2.09
C TYR A 14 10.49 15.35 -2.91
N VAL A 15 10.79 14.62 -3.99
CA VAL A 15 9.86 13.86 -4.81
C VAL A 15 10.47 12.51 -5.12
N THR A 16 9.76 11.45 -4.79
CA THR A 16 10.23 10.07 -4.88
C THR A 16 9.25 9.24 -5.70
N PRO A 17 9.42 9.16 -7.03
CA PRO A 17 8.74 8.13 -7.81
C PRO A 17 9.25 6.75 -7.37
N TYR A 18 8.32 5.79 -7.31
CA TYR A 18 8.60 4.42 -6.94
C TYR A 18 7.68 3.45 -7.70
N GLY A 19 8.15 2.21 -7.81
CA GLY A 19 7.36 1.07 -8.22
C GLY A 19 7.53 -0.07 -7.23
N SER A 20 6.46 -0.79 -6.97
CA SER A 20 6.46 -1.98 -6.13
C SER A 20 5.61 -3.08 -6.71
N VAL A 21 6.02 -4.31 -6.42
CA VAL A 21 5.28 -5.53 -6.73
C VAL A 21 5.21 -6.37 -5.46
N SER A 22 4.03 -6.85 -5.11
CA SER A 22 3.79 -7.67 -3.93
C SER A 22 2.91 -8.85 -4.31
N GLY A 23 3.37 -10.06 -4.01
CA GLY A 23 2.56 -11.26 -4.03
C GLY A 23 2.25 -11.70 -2.61
N LEU A 24 1.04 -12.19 -2.38
CA LEU A 24 0.66 -12.84 -1.13
C LEU A 24 0.64 -14.35 -1.36
N PHE A 25 1.54 -15.07 -0.69
CA PHE A 25 1.54 -16.54 -0.67
C PHE A 25 1.05 -16.99 0.69
N GLN A 26 -0.17 -17.50 0.77
CA GLN A 26 -0.70 -18.11 1.99
C GLN A 26 -0.65 -19.64 1.84
N SER A 27 0.35 -20.27 2.44
CA SER A 27 0.38 -21.72 2.61
C SER A 27 -0.69 -22.10 3.64
N GLY A 28 -1.73 -22.81 3.23
CA GLY A 28 -2.65 -23.43 4.18
C GLY A 28 -1.92 -24.49 4.98
N ASP A 29 -1.85 -24.32 6.30
CA ASP A 29 -1.47 -25.42 7.19
C ASP A 29 -2.52 -26.54 7.08
N ASP A 30 -2.07 -27.76 6.81
CA ASP A 30 -2.90 -28.97 6.83
C ASP A 30 -3.49 -29.18 8.24
N TYR A 31 -4.66 -28.61 8.51
CA TYR A 31 -5.49 -29.01 9.66
C TYR A 31 -6.45 -30.11 9.22
N GLN A 32 -6.06 -31.36 9.49
CA GLN A 32 -6.99 -32.50 9.44
C GLN A 32 -8.03 -32.35 10.55
N LEU A 33 -9.10 -31.62 10.27
CA LEU A 33 -10.35 -31.75 11.02
C LEU A 33 -10.99 -33.07 10.60
N SER A 34 -11.36 -33.90 11.58
CA SER A 34 -11.89 -35.26 11.44
C SER A 34 -13.22 -35.39 10.68
N ASN A 35 -13.64 -34.36 9.98
CA ASN A 35 -14.82 -34.32 9.15
C ASN A 35 -14.36 -34.31 7.69
N ASN A 36 -14.77 -35.32 6.93
CA ASN A 36 -14.35 -35.69 5.57
C ASN A 36 -14.64 -34.62 4.48
N MET A 37 -14.26 -33.36 4.71
CA MET A 37 -14.26 -32.26 3.75
C MET A 37 -12.88 -32.16 3.11
N LYS A 38 -12.79 -32.58 1.85
CA LYS A 38 -11.69 -32.17 0.97
C LYS A 38 -11.97 -30.75 0.53
N VAL A 39 -11.16 -29.82 1.02
CA VAL A 39 -11.05 -28.49 0.43
C VAL A 39 -9.85 -28.59 -0.52
N ASP A 40 -10.11 -28.71 -1.82
CA ASP A 40 -9.06 -28.57 -2.82
C ASP A 40 -8.46 -27.17 -2.64
N GLY A 41 -7.20 -27.13 -2.19
CA GLY A 41 -6.49 -25.91 -1.86
C GLY A 41 -6.37 -25.01 -3.07
N GLN A 42 -7.29 -24.04 -3.18
CA GLN A 42 -7.20 -22.93 -4.13
C GLN A 42 -5.97 -22.13 -3.74
N SER A 43 -4.89 -22.31 -4.49
CA SER A 43 -3.67 -21.53 -4.29
C SER A 43 -4.00 -20.10 -4.73
N TYR A 44 -4.24 -19.20 -3.77
CA TYR A 44 -4.47 -17.79 -4.08
C TYR A 44 -3.11 -17.15 -4.43
N ASP A 45 -2.81 -17.08 -5.72
CA ASP A 45 -1.74 -16.25 -6.26
C ASP A 45 -2.36 -14.91 -6.63
N SER A 46 -2.21 -13.91 -5.75
CA SER A 46 -2.61 -12.53 -6.05
C SER A 46 -1.35 -11.70 -6.22
N MET A 47 -1.19 -11.12 -7.40
CA MET A 47 -0.02 -10.31 -7.71
C MET A 47 -0.44 -8.85 -7.88
N ARG A 48 -0.02 -8.03 -6.92
CA ARG A 48 -0.32 -6.61 -6.90
C ARG A 48 0.88 -5.81 -7.37
N TYR A 49 0.64 -4.96 -8.35
CA TYR A 49 1.59 -3.98 -8.87
C TYR A 49 1.17 -2.59 -8.42
N GLU A 50 2.12 -1.77 -8.02
CA GLU A 50 1.87 -0.40 -7.57
C GLU A 50 2.95 0.51 -8.14
N LEU A 51 2.53 1.61 -8.77
CA LEU A 51 3.40 2.67 -9.27
C LEU A 51 2.96 3.98 -8.62
N GLY A 52 3.86 4.67 -7.95
CA GLY A 52 3.50 5.87 -7.21
C GLY A 52 4.57 6.92 -7.14
N VAL A 53 4.20 8.05 -6.58
CA VAL A 53 5.06 9.19 -6.30
C VAL A 53 4.73 9.71 -4.90
N ASP A 54 5.78 9.84 -4.10
CA ASP A 54 5.72 10.47 -2.78
C ASP A 54 6.36 11.85 -2.88
N ALA A 55 5.71 12.89 -2.42
CA ALA A 55 6.26 14.24 -2.39
C ALA A 55 6.15 14.80 -0.97
N GLY A 56 7.16 15.54 -0.52
CA GLY A 56 7.11 16.16 0.80
C GLY A 56 8.03 17.35 0.93
N TYR A 57 7.82 18.12 1.99
CA TYR A 57 8.63 19.30 2.28
C TYR A 57 8.92 19.36 3.78
N THR A 58 10.18 19.47 4.17
CA THR A 58 10.58 19.50 5.58
C THR A 58 10.81 20.92 6.07
N PHE A 59 9.96 21.38 6.98
CA PHE A 59 10.12 22.64 7.69
C PHE A 59 10.90 22.42 8.98
N THR A 60 12.14 22.88 9.02
CA THR A 60 12.96 22.87 10.24
C THR A 60 12.69 24.13 11.05
N TYR A 61 12.19 24.00 12.27
CA TYR A 61 11.91 25.14 13.16
C TYR A 61 13.07 25.45 14.10
N SER A 62 13.73 24.40 14.61
CA SER A 62 14.87 24.45 15.55
C SER A 62 15.83 23.31 15.22
N GLU A 63 17.00 23.24 15.87
CA GLU A 63 17.97 22.14 15.64
C GLU A 63 17.38 20.73 15.78
N ASP A 64 16.33 20.57 16.60
CA ASP A 64 15.74 19.26 16.93
C ASP A 64 14.28 19.10 16.50
N GLN A 65 13.66 20.15 15.95
CA GLN A 65 12.24 20.18 15.61
C GLN A 65 12.02 20.40 14.13
N ALA A 66 11.26 19.50 13.51
CA ALA A 66 10.89 19.59 12.11
C ALA A 66 9.47 19.08 11.85
N LEU A 67 8.77 19.70 10.91
CA LEU A 67 7.49 19.23 10.39
C LEU A 67 7.64 18.93 8.90
N THR A 68 7.30 17.71 8.51
CA THR A 68 7.31 17.26 7.12
C THR A 68 5.90 16.88 6.70
N PRO A 69 5.10 17.80 6.12
CA PRO A 69 3.96 17.40 5.32
C PRO A 69 4.40 16.59 4.10
N TYR A 70 3.64 15.56 3.78
CA TYR A 70 3.85 14.74 2.60
C TYR A 70 2.52 14.35 1.95
N PHE A 71 2.62 14.07 0.67
CA PHE A 71 1.55 13.64 -0.20
C PHE A 71 2.01 12.38 -0.95
N LYS A 72 1.09 11.45 -1.17
CA LYS A 72 1.35 10.19 -1.86
C LYS A 72 0.28 10.02 -2.94
N LEU A 73 0.71 9.66 -4.14
CA LEU A 73 -0.20 9.27 -5.21
C LEU A 73 0.32 7.98 -5.81
N ALA A 74 -0.50 6.94 -5.83
CA ALA A 74 -0.13 5.66 -6.40
C ALA A 74 -1.27 5.10 -7.26
N TYR A 75 -0.91 4.48 -8.36
CA TYR A 75 -1.76 3.62 -9.17
C TYR A 75 -1.47 2.18 -8.78
N VAL A 76 -2.51 1.46 -8.39
CA VAL A 76 -2.47 0.07 -7.97
C VAL A 76 -3.20 -0.76 -9.02
N TYR A 77 -2.55 -1.81 -9.49
CA TYR A 77 -3.11 -2.78 -10.40
C TYR A 77 -3.05 -4.15 -9.73
N ASP A 78 -4.18 -4.82 -9.62
CA ASP A 78 -4.29 -6.15 -9.05
C ASP A 78 -4.54 -7.15 -10.18
N ASP A 79 -3.57 -8.02 -10.42
CA ASP A 79 -3.71 -9.14 -11.34
C ASP A 79 -4.18 -10.35 -10.53
N SER A 80 -5.50 -10.55 -10.52
CA SER A 80 -6.14 -11.71 -9.91
C SER A 80 -6.50 -12.70 -11.02
N ASN A 81 -5.59 -13.62 -11.31
CA ASN A 81 -5.77 -14.60 -12.39
C ASN A 81 -6.69 -15.74 -11.92
N ASN A 82 -8.01 -15.52 -11.96
CA ASN A 82 -9.00 -16.53 -11.63
C ASN A 82 -9.58 -17.14 -12.93
N ASP A 83 -8.93 -18.20 -13.43
CA ASP A 83 -9.54 -19.12 -14.40
C ASP A 83 -10.67 -19.90 -13.70
N ASN A 84 -11.84 -19.28 -13.57
CA ASN A 84 -13.07 -19.96 -13.15
C ASN A 84 -13.80 -20.44 -14.39
N ASP A 85 -13.44 -21.63 -14.87
CA ASP A 85 -14.22 -22.35 -15.88
C ASP A 85 -15.44 -22.97 -15.18
N VAL A 86 -16.57 -22.26 -15.16
CA VAL A 86 -17.86 -22.78 -14.71
C VAL A 86 -18.87 -22.70 -15.84
N ASN A 87 -19.02 -23.84 -16.53
CA ASN A 87 -20.24 -24.25 -17.23
C ASN A 87 -20.60 -23.48 -18.53
N GLY A 88 -19.62 -23.15 -19.37
CA GLY A 88 -19.86 -22.86 -20.80
C GLY A 88 -20.65 -21.58 -21.11
N ASP A 89 -20.89 -20.72 -20.12
CA ASP A 89 -21.42 -19.38 -20.30
C ASP A 89 -20.31 -18.36 -19.98
N SER A 90 -19.84 -17.69 -21.04
CA SER A 90 -18.90 -16.58 -20.99
C SER A 90 -19.55 -15.40 -20.26
N ILE A 91 -19.40 -15.33 -18.94
CA ILE A 91 -19.64 -14.12 -18.18
C ILE A 91 -18.29 -13.41 -18.09
N ASP A 92 -18.15 -12.31 -18.83
CA ASP A 92 -17.05 -11.35 -18.70
C ASP A 92 -17.05 -10.81 -17.26
N ASN A 93 -16.34 -11.51 -16.37
CA ASN A 93 -16.12 -11.11 -14.99
C ASN A 93 -14.62 -11.08 -14.70
N GLY A 94 -13.84 -10.60 -15.68
CA GLY A 94 -12.44 -10.22 -15.49
C GLY A 94 -12.40 -9.03 -14.55
N THR A 95 -12.24 -9.28 -13.24
CA THR A 95 -11.98 -8.22 -12.27
C THR A 95 -10.49 -7.83 -12.37
N GLU A 96 -10.07 -7.39 -13.55
CA GLU A 96 -8.84 -6.62 -13.74
C GLU A 96 -9.10 -5.23 -13.13
N GLY A 97 -8.90 -5.12 -11.82
CA GLY A 97 -9.23 -3.94 -11.04
C GLY A 97 -8.05 -2.99 -10.93
N SER A 98 -8.09 -1.87 -11.63
CA SER A 98 -7.21 -0.74 -11.34
C SER A 98 -7.79 0.15 -10.24
N ALA A 99 -6.96 0.55 -9.29
CA ALA A 99 -7.33 1.51 -8.25
C ALA A 99 -6.29 2.63 -8.14
N VAL A 100 -6.73 3.81 -7.74
CA VAL A 100 -5.88 4.96 -7.47
C VAL A 100 -5.88 5.22 -5.97
N ARG A 101 -4.68 5.19 -5.37
CA ARG A 101 -4.46 5.57 -3.98
C ARG A 101 -3.98 7.01 -3.89
N VAL A 102 -4.65 7.82 -3.10
CA VAL A 102 -4.24 9.19 -2.76
C VAL A 102 -4.05 9.27 -1.26
N GLY A 103 -2.90 9.76 -0.80
CA GLY A 103 -2.55 9.87 0.60
C GLY A 103 -2.03 11.25 0.96
N LEU A 104 -2.36 11.71 2.16
CA LEU A 104 -1.82 12.93 2.72
C LEU A 104 -1.48 12.71 4.19
N GLY A 105 -0.36 13.27 4.63
CA GLY A 105 0.08 13.09 5.99
C GLY A 105 1.07 14.14 6.43
N THR A 106 1.35 14.11 7.72
CA THR A 106 2.39 14.94 8.34
C THR A 106 3.23 14.07 9.26
N GLN A 107 4.53 14.34 9.27
CA GLN A 107 5.46 13.80 10.24
C GLN A 107 6.04 14.95 11.06
N PHE A 108 5.98 14.85 12.38
CA PHE A 108 6.55 15.81 13.30
C PHE A 108 7.69 15.17 14.09
N SER A 109 8.88 15.76 14.00
CA SER A 109 10.02 15.43 14.84
C SER A 109 10.03 16.38 16.03
N PHE A 110 9.85 15.85 17.24
CA PHE A 110 9.89 16.66 18.47
C PHE A 110 11.31 16.81 19.00
N THR A 111 12.11 15.74 18.88
CA THR A 111 13.53 15.69 19.24
C THR A 111 14.28 14.80 18.23
N LYS A 112 15.61 14.73 18.31
CA LYS A 112 16.42 13.80 17.49
C LYS A 112 16.02 12.33 17.63
N ASN A 113 15.38 11.98 18.75
CA ASN A 113 15.05 10.61 19.13
C ASN A 113 13.54 10.32 19.10
N PHE A 114 12.68 11.35 19.03
CA PHE A 114 11.24 11.19 19.12
C PHE A 114 10.52 11.90 17.96
N SER A 115 9.76 11.12 17.20
CA SER A 115 8.93 11.61 16.09
C SER A 115 7.54 10.96 16.13
N ALA A 116 6.55 11.66 15.59
CA ALA A 116 5.22 11.12 15.35
C ALA A 116 4.81 11.39 13.91
N TYR A 117 3.91 10.56 13.39
CA TYR A 117 3.30 10.78 12.09
C TYR A 117 1.81 10.48 12.14
N THR A 118 1.08 11.15 11.27
CA THR A 118 -0.32 10.83 10.98
C THR A 118 -0.55 10.98 9.49
N ASP A 119 -1.30 10.07 8.91
CA ASP A 119 -1.69 10.11 7.51
C ASP A 119 -3.07 9.51 7.28
N ALA A 120 -3.71 9.97 6.23
CA ALA A 120 -4.93 9.40 5.70
C ALA A 120 -4.69 9.02 4.25
N ASN A 121 -5.16 7.84 3.85
CA ASN A 121 -5.09 7.37 2.47
C ASN A 121 -6.49 6.99 2.01
N TYR A 122 -6.82 7.38 0.79
CA TYR A 122 -8.03 7.04 0.07
C TYR A 122 -7.67 6.15 -1.12
N LEU A 123 -8.41 5.07 -1.36
CA LEU A 123 -8.28 4.18 -2.50
C LEU A 123 -9.59 4.24 -3.30
N GLY A 124 -9.54 4.76 -4.52
CA GLY A 124 -10.70 4.80 -5.42
C GLY A 124 -10.48 3.87 -6.62
N GLY A 125 -11.42 2.97 -6.88
CA GLY A 125 -11.36 1.98 -7.96
C GLY A 125 -12.62 1.11 -7.96
N GLY A 126 -12.80 0.26 -8.97
CA GLY A 126 -14.00 -0.59 -9.10
C GLY A 126 -14.22 -1.49 -7.88
N ASP A 127 -15.40 -1.37 -7.27
CA ASP A 127 -15.93 -2.19 -6.16
C ASP A 127 -14.99 -2.37 -4.95
N VAL A 128 -14.47 -1.27 -4.39
CA VAL A 128 -13.74 -1.28 -3.11
C VAL A 128 -14.70 -0.97 -1.96
N ASP A 129 -14.91 -1.91 -1.02
CA ASP A 129 -15.81 -1.73 0.13
C ASP A 129 -15.26 -0.78 1.23
N GLN A 130 -13.94 -0.54 1.24
CA GLN A 130 -13.27 0.33 2.21
C GLN A 130 -12.31 1.30 1.53
N ASP A 131 -12.87 2.41 1.08
CA ASP A 131 -12.13 3.40 0.27
C ASP A 131 -11.15 4.24 1.08
N TRP A 132 -11.10 4.16 2.42
CA TRP A 132 -10.23 5.02 3.22
C TRP A 132 -9.59 4.34 4.42
N SER A 133 -8.41 4.84 4.79
CA SER A 133 -7.62 4.43 5.93
C SER A 133 -7.00 5.64 6.60
N ALA A 134 -6.80 5.57 7.91
CA ALA A 134 -6.06 6.57 8.67
C ALA A 134 -5.04 5.85 9.55
N ASN A 135 -3.81 6.38 9.57
CA ASN A 135 -2.71 5.85 10.33
C ASN A 135 -2.18 6.93 11.28
N VAL A 136 -1.75 6.49 12.45
CA VAL A 136 -1.04 7.31 13.41
C VAL A 136 0.04 6.44 14.05
N GLY A 137 1.22 7.01 14.23
CA GLY A 137 2.33 6.30 14.83
C GLY A 137 3.32 7.22 15.51
N VAL A 138 4.06 6.65 16.44
CA VAL A 138 5.18 7.30 17.12
C VAL A 138 6.42 6.44 16.93
N LYS A 139 7.57 7.09 16.77
CA LYS A 139 8.86 6.45 16.64
C LYS A 139 9.80 7.05 17.68
N TYR A 140 10.34 6.17 18.52
CA TYR A 140 11.40 6.48 19.47
C TYR A 140 12.66 5.71 19.08
N THR A 141 13.82 6.36 19.07
CA THR A 141 15.12 5.73 18.76
C THR A 141 16.08 6.01 19.92
N TRP A 142 16.67 4.96 20.51
CA TRP A 142 17.63 5.06 21.62
C TRP A 142 19.08 5.19 21.15
#